data_AF-A0A536A0E2-F1
#
_entry.id   AF-A0A536A0E2-F1
#
_cell.length_a   1.000
_cell.length_b   1.000
_cell.length_c   1.000
_cell.angle_alpha   90.00
_cell.angle_beta   90.00
_cell.angle_gamma   90.00
#
_symmetry.space_group_name_H-M   'P 1'
#
loop_
_entity.id
_entity.type
_entity.pdbx_description
1 polymer ?
#
loop_
_entity_poly.entity_id
_entity_poly.type
_entity_poly.pdbx_seq_one_letter_code
_entity_poly.pdbx_strand_id
1 'polypeptide(L)'
;MKLEQVKEIANAVLYEGYLLYPYRQSALKNRTRWTFGAVYPREYSEANGGMEPWTMHTECLVEGQAGDISLDVTVRFLHLLVRTVVQPELAKDDRLEANASEWSLASRLAGEPLQEGVEREVSVMGLSLRNLLAHPWRVTIEFPASRTVEYPANAAATEIIREQQALSGAFILAAEQVDTDLFKLSIEIENTTLETGSVTSRRDIVLLQSFVSTHTILQVRQGSFISLLEPPEEVQTFVRECQNIRTWPVLVGNEGERNTMLSSPIILYDYPQIAPESPGPLFDGSEIDEILSLRILTLTDEEKVQMRQDERTREILERTEALTPEQFMKLHGTIRELRPITEGEIE
;
A
#
# COMPACT_ATOMS: atom_id res chain seq x y z
N MET A 1 -20.30 8.16 -4.55
CA MET A 1 -19.37 7.40 -5.42
C MET A 1 -19.53 5.89 -5.18
N LYS A 2 -19.25 5.01 -6.17
CA LYS A 2 -19.24 3.54 -5.95
C LYS A 2 -17.88 3.11 -5.38
N LEU A 3 -17.87 2.11 -4.50
CA LEU A 3 -16.65 1.56 -3.86
C LEU A 3 -15.50 1.30 -4.84
N GLU A 4 -15.80 0.91 -6.08
CA GLU A 4 -14.82 0.67 -7.13
C GLU A 4 -13.92 1.88 -7.45
N GLN A 5 -14.45 3.10 -7.49
CA GLN A 5 -13.64 4.30 -7.74
C GLN A 5 -12.74 4.64 -6.55
N VAL A 6 -13.20 4.35 -5.32
CA VAL A 6 -12.37 4.48 -4.11
C VAL A 6 -11.23 3.47 -4.17
N LYS A 7 -11.53 2.24 -4.64
CA LYS A 7 -10.52 1.20 -4.85
C LYS A 7 -9.51 1.59 -5.92
N GLU A 8 -9.88 2.32 -6.97
CA GLU A 8 -8.94 2.86 -7.97
C GLU A 8 -7.93 3.83 -7.34
N ILE A 9 -8.39 4.80 -6.56
CA ILE A 9 -7.51 5.73 -5.82
C ILE A 9 -6.63 4.97 -4.83
N ALA A 10 -7.23 4.04 -4.08
CA ALA A 10 -6.51 3.20 -3.13
C ALA A 10 -5.48 2.28 -3.82
N ASN A 11 -5.73 1.85 -5.06
CA ASN A 11 -4.78 1.10 -5.88
C ASN A 11 -3.62 1.99 -6.32
N ALA A 12 -3.88 3.25 -6.71
CA ALA A 12 -2.81 4.19 -7.02
C ALA A 12 -1.88 4.35 -5.81
N VAL A 13 -2.44 4.59 -4.61
CA VAL A 13 -1.70 4.65 -3.34
C VAL A 13 -0.94 3.35 -3.03
N LEU A 14 -1.56 2.18 -3.27
CA LEU A 14 -0.96 0.87 -3.03
C LEU A 14 0.35 0.70 -3.83
N TYR A 15 0.38 1.27 -5.04
CA TYR A 15 1.44 1.03 -6.01
C TYR A 15 2.42 2.18 -6.18
N GLU A 16 2.08 3.39 -5.76
CA GLU A 16 2.93 4.58 -5.88
C GLU A 16 4.31 4.30 -5.26
N GLY A 17 4.38 3.82 -4.01
CA GLY A 17 5.67 3.40 -3.42
C GLY A 17 6.28 2.12 -3.99
N TYR A 18 5.46 1.22 -4.53
CA TYR A 18 5.90 -0.12 -4.94
C TYR A 18 6.53 -0.14 -6.35
N LEU A 19 6.04 0.70 -7.27
CA LEU A 19 6.37 0.70 -8.69
C LEU A 19 7.07 1.98 -9.18
N LEU A 20 7.22 3.03 -8.36
CA LEU A 20 7.75 4.34 -8.78
C LEU A 20 9.13 4.28 -9.45
N TYR A 21 9.92 3.24 -9.16
CA TYR A 21 11.24 3.07 -9.76
C TYR A 21 11.49 1.62 -10.16
N PRO A 22 12.22 1.38 -11.26
CA PRO A 22 12.71 0.05 -11.59
C PRO A 22 13.77 -0.34 -10.54
N TYR A 23 13.33 -0.96 -9.45
CA TYR A 23 14.18 -1.46 -8.39
C TYR A 23 14.92 -2.70 -8.86
N ARG A 24 16.25 -2.70 -8.74
CA ARG A 24 17.09 -3.82 -9.20
C ARG A 24 18.19 -4.08 -8.20
N GLN A 25 18.42 -5.35 -7.90
CA GLN A 25 19.48 -5.75 -6.96
C GLN A 25 20.89 -5.38 -7.46
N SER A 26 21.06 -5.21 -8.77
CA SER A 26 22.29 -4.77 -9.45
C SER A 26 22.45 -3.25 -9.53
N ALA A 27 21.41 -2.46 -9.22
CA ALA A 27 21.46 -1.01 -9.36
C ALA A 27 22.27 -0.34 -8.23
N LEU A 28 23.07 0.67 -8.59
CA LEU A 28 23.85 1.48 -7.63
C LEU A 28 22.96 2.38 -6.75
N LYS A 29 21.80 2.81 -7.28
CA LYS A 29 20.73 3.53 -6.58
C LYS A 29 19.43 2.75 -6.79
N ASN A 30 18.51 2.80 -5.82
CA ASN A 30 17.25 2.02 -5.85
C ASN A 30 17.47 0.50 -5.85
N ARG A 31 18.49 0.05 -5.10
CA ARG A 31 18.77 -1.39 -4.89
C ARG A 31 17.71 -2.07 -4.03
N THR A 32 17.16 -1.33 -3.07
CA THR A 32 16.12 -1.75 -2.14
C THR A 32 14.88 -0.91 -2.37
N ARG A 33 13.70 -1.56 -2.37
CA ARG A 33 12.41 -0.90 -2.55
C ARG A 33 12.15 0.11 -1.43
N TRP A 34 11.64 1.29 -1.79
CA TRP A 34 11.14 2.25 -0.82
C TRP A 34 9.66 2.00 -0.60
N THR A 35 9.31 1.33 0.49
CA THR A 35 7.93 0.93 0.77
C THR A 35 7.27 1.93 1.72
N PHE A 36 6.40 2.80 1.19
CA PHE A 36 5.50 3.59 2.03
C PHE A 36 4.54 2.66 2.79
N GLY A 37 4.12 3.05 3.99
CA GLY A 37 3.13 2.31 4.77
C GLY A 37 3.56 0.90 5.16
N ALA A 38 4.87 0.63 5.25
CA ALA A 38 5.36 -0.66 5.73
C ALA A 38 5.05 -0.80 7.22
N VAL A 39 4.55 -1.96 7.64
CA VAL A 39 4.35 -2.34 9.04
C VAL A 39 5.08 -3.66 9.26
N TYR A 40 6.23 -3.58 9.93
CA TYR A 40 7.19 -4.67 10.10
C TYR A 40 6.86 -5.54 11.31
N PRO A 41 7.34 -6.78 11.35
CA PRO A 41 7.26 -7.63 12.54
C PRO A 41 7.82 -6.91 13.77
N ARG A 42 7.12 -7.05 14.90
CA ARG A 42 7.49 -6.39 16.17
C ARG A 42 8.93 -6.68 16.60
N GLU A 43 9.35 -7.95 16.54
CA GLU A 43 10.71 -8.37 16.90
C GLU A 43 11.78 -7.64 16.07
N TYR A 44 11.57 -7.49 14.77
CA TYR A 44 12.49 -6.76 13.88
C TYR A 44 12.54 -5.27 14.20
N SER A 45 11.37 -4.64 14.41
CA SER A 45 11.28 -3.23 14.81
C SER A 45 12.06 -2.99 16.10
N GLU A 46 11.80 -3.77 17.15
CA GLU A 46 12.43 -3.61 18.46
C GLU A 46 13.94 -3.87 18.40
N ALA A 47 14.39 -4.89 17.66
CA ALA A 47 15.81 -5.19 17.46
C ALA A 47 16.57 -4.06 16.75
N ASN A 48 15.90 -3.29 15.87
CA ASN A 48 16.49 -2.22 15.09
C ASN A 48 16.22 -0.82 15.68
N GLY A 49 15.98 -0.75 16.99
CA GLY A 49 15.83 0.51 17.73
C GLY A 49 14.50 1.24 17.48
N GLY A 50 13.48 0.54 16.98
CA GLY A 50 12.13 1.09 16.77
C GLY A 50 12.00 2.07 15.60
N MET A 51 13.04 2.20 14.75
CA MET A 51 13.02 3.11 13.61
C MET A 51 12.00 2.69 12.54
N GLU A 52 11.90 1.38 12.30
CA GLU A 52 10.94 0.77 11.38
C GLU A 52 9.68 0.38 12.18
N PRO A 53 8.48 0.92 11.85
CA PRO A 53 7.24 0.65 12.60
C PRO A 53 6.87 -0.81 12.66
N TRP A 54 6.29 -1.25 13.76
CA TRP A 54 5.46 -2.46 13.80
C TRP A 54 3.96 -2.19 13.98
N THR A 55 3.59 -0.91 14.09
CA THR A 55 2.20 -0.45 14.11
C THR A 55 1.94 0.73 13.17
N MET A 56 0.69 0.89 12.78
CA MET A 56 0.13 2.05 12.09
C MET A 56 -1.15 2.49 12.80
N HIS A 57 -1.32 3.79 13.03
CA HIS A 57 -2.43 4.32 13.81
C HIS A 57 -3.15 5.43 13.06
N THR A 58 -4.46 5.29 12.93
CA THR A 58 -5.36 6.23 12.28
C THR A 58 -6.40 6.72 13.27
N GLU A 59 -6.61 8.03 13.33
CA GLU A 59 -7.75 8.65 14.01
C GLU A 59 -8.51 9.59 13.07
N CYS A 60 -9.83 9.51 13.13
CA CYS A 60 -10.72 10.39 12.39
C CYS A 60 -12.02 10.63 13.17
N LEU A 61 -12.77 11.65 12.74
CA LEU A 61 -14.03 12.02 13.38
C LEU A 61 -15.22 11.65 12.50
N VAL A 62 -16.31 11.20 13.12
CA VAL A 62 -17.60 10.93 12.50
C VAL A 62 -18.71 11.66 13.25
N GLU A 63 -19.56 12.35 12.51
CA GLU A 63 -20.77 13.01 13.00
C GLU A 63 -22.03 12.18 12.67
N GLY A 64 -23.00 12.17 13.57
CA GLY A 64 -24.33 11.58 13.38
C GLY A 64 -24.86 10.87 14.62
N GLN A 65 -26.01 10.21 14.51
CA GLN A 65 -26.64 9.54 15.65
C GLN A 65 -26.01 8.16 15.88
N ALA A 66 -25.38 7.93 17.04
CA ALA A 66 -24.67 6.68 17.33
C ALA A 66 -25.49 5.40 17.18
N GLY A 67 -26.81 5.48 17.37
CA GLY A 67 -27.73 4.35 17.20
C GLY A 67 -27.93 3.90 15.75
N ASP A 68 -27.73 4.81 14.80
CA ASP A 68 -28.02 4.60 13.38
C ASP A 68 -26.73 4.37 12.58
N ILE A 69 -25.59 4.82 13.09
CA ILE A 69 -24.31 4.71 12.39
C ILE A 69 -23.82 3.26 12.31
N SER A 70 -23.49 2.83 11.10
CA SER A 70 -22.74 1.60 10.83
C SER A 70 -21.49 1.88 10.00
N LEU A 71 -20.40 1.19 10.31
CA LEU A 71 -19.09 1.34 9.69
C LEU A 71 -18.72 0.10 8.87
N ASP A 72 -18.20 0.34 7.67
CA ASP A 72 -17.50 -0.66 6.86
C ASP A 72 -16.01 -0.27 6.87
N VAL A 73 -15.14 -1.15 7.37
CA VAL A 73 -13.69 -0.90 7.47
C VAL A 73 -12.94 -1.97 6.70
N THR A 74 -12.06 -1.56 5.80
CA THR A 74 -11.22 -2.44 4.99
C THR A 74 -9.77 -2.03 5.08
N VAL A 75 -8.92 -2.92 5.60
CA VAL A 75 -7.46 -2.76 5.58
C VAL A 75 -6.92 -3.45 4.34
N ARG A 76 -6.08 -2.76 3.56
CA ARG A 76 -5.45 -3.29 2.35
C ARG A 76 -3.94 -3.11 2.42
N PHE A 77 -3.23 -4.05 1.82
CA PHE A 77 -1.77 -4.05 1.76
C PHE A 77 -1.27 -5.00 0.67
N LEU A 78 0.01 -4.88 0.34
CA LEU A 78 0.77 -5.83 -0.46
C LEU A 78 1.43 -6.86 0.46
N HIS A 79 1.20 -8.12 0.15
CA HIS A 79 1.92 -9.25 0.72
C HIS A 79 2.94 -9.72 -0.31
N LEU A 80 4.22 -9.47 -0.04
CA LEU A 80 5.28 -9.79 -0.99
C LEU A 80 5.52 -11.30 -1.10
N LEU A 81 6.00 -11.73 -2.25
CA LEU A 81 6.48 -13.09 -2.49
C LEU A 81 7.78 -13.06 -3.30
N VAL A 82 8.51 -14.17 -3.28
CA VAL A 82 9.71 -14.37 -4.09
C VAL A 82 9.35 -15.26 -5.28
N ARG A 83 9.65 -14.79 -6.48
CA ARG A 83 9.61 -15.56 -7.73
C ARG A 83 11.02 -15.97 -8.15
N THR A 84 11.22 -17.26 -8.37
CA THR A 84 12.47 -17.85 -8.87
C THR A 84 12.20 -18.58 -10.18
N VAL A 85 13.05 -18.33 -11.19
CA VAL A 85 13.04 -19.03 -12.47
C VAL A 85 14.18 -20.03 -12.48
N VAL A 86 13.87 -21.33 -12.54
CA VAL A 86 14.86 -22.40 -12.54
C VAL A 86 15.00 -22.97 -13.96
N GLN A 87 16.22 -22.92 -14.50
CA GLN A 87 16.59 -23.64 -15.73
C GLN A 87 17.15 -25.02 -15.34
N PRO A 88 16.89 -26.09 -16.13
CA PRO A 88 17.13 -27.46 -15.69
C PRO A 88 18.61 -27.88 -15.75
N GLU A 89 19.51 -27.07 -16.31
CA GLU A 89 20.92 -27.44 -16.47
C GLU A 89 21.79 -27.24 -15.21
N LEU A 90 21.25 -26.67 -14.13
CA LEU A 90 21.93 -26.60 -12.82
C LEU A 90 21.45 -27.67 -11.81
N ALA A 91 20.51 -28.56 -12.19
CA ALA A 91 20.04 -29.65 -11.34
C ALA A 91 20.94 -30.91 -11.39
N LYS A 92 22.25 -30.71 -11.57
CA LYS A 92 23.27 -31.75 -11.36
C LYS A 92 24.34 -31.22 -10.42
N ASP A 93 23.97 -31.12 -9.15
CA ASP A 93 24.70 -31.67 -7.99
C ASP A 93 24.29 -30.87 -6.75
N ASP A 94 23.22 -31.31 -6.08
CA ASP A 94 23.17 -31.27 -4.61
C ASP A 94 21.92 -32.02 -4.14
N ARG A 95 22.11 -33.34 -3.99
CA ARG A 95 21.39 -34.08 -2.97
C ARG A 95 21.98 -33.69 -1.62
N LEU A 96 21.58 -32.55 -1.08
CA LEU A 96 21.73 -32.27 0.34
C LEU A 96 20.32 -32.17 0.96
N GLU A 97 19.89 -33.28 1.57
CA GLU A 97 18.88 -33.22 2.62
C GLU A 97 19.44 -32.37 3.77
N ALA A 98 18.83 -31.20 4.04
CA ALA A 98 19.04 -30.47 5.29
C ALA A 98 17.93 -29.43 5.54
N ASN A 99 16.97 -29.81 6.40
CA ASN A 99 16.22 -28.97 7.34
C ASN A 99 15.53 -27.70 6.78
N ALA A 100 14.27 -27.89 6.41
CA ALA A 100 13.40 -26.97 5.68
C ALA A 100 12.77 -25.82 6.50
N SER A 101 13.49 -25.13 7.37
CA SER A 101 12.90 -23.95 8.04
C SER A 101 13.75 -22.69 8.06
N GLU A 102 15.08 -22.76 8.11
CA GLU A 102 15.86 -21.53 8.41
C GLU A 102 16.93 -21.13 7.38
N TRP A 103 17.35 -22.02 6.48
CA TRP A 103 18.45 -21.73 5.52
C TRP A 103 18.02 -21.53 4.05
N SER A 104 16.72 -21.55 3.76
CA SER A 104 16.20 -21.65 2.37
C SER A 104 16.12 -20.31 1.62
N LEU A 105 15.79 -19.20 2.28
CA LEU A 105 15.42 -17.98 1.54
C LEU A 105 16.61 -17.10 1.16
N ALA A 106 17.54 -16.86 2.09
CA ALA A 106 18.74 -16.06 1.84
C ALA A 106 19.66 -16.68 0.77
N SER A 107 19.71 -18.01 0.69
CA SER A 107 20.45 -18.78 -0.32
C SER A 107 19.75 -18.76 -1.69
N ARG A 108 18.41 -18.78 -1.72
CA ARG A 108 17.63 -18.68 -2.96
C ARG A 108 17.53 -17.26 -3.52
N LEU A 109 17.80 -16.25 -2.69
CA LEU A 109 18.00 -14.89 -3.16
C LEU A 109 19.39 -14.64 -3.80
N ALA A 110 20.26 -15.66 -3.87
CA ALA A 110 21.61 -15.53 -4.44
C ALA A 110 21.65 -15.53 -5.99
N GLY A 111 20.58 -15.97 -6.66
CA GLY A 111 20.37 -15.80 -8.11
C GLY A 111 19.20 -14.86 -8.34
N GLU A 112 19.34 -13.84 -9.22
CA GLU A 112 18.44 -12.68 -9.39
C GLU A 112 16.94 -12.99 -9.16
N PRO A 113 16.46 -12.93 -7.90
CA PRO A 113 15.11 -13.33 -7.53
C PRO A 113 14.20 -12.11 -7.70
N LEU A 114 13.04 -12.30 -8.31
CA LEU A 114 12.10 -11.20 -8.48
C LEU A 114 11.13 -11.16 -7.30
N GLN A 115 10.96 -9.99 -6.67
CA GLN A 115 9.91 -9.78 -5.68
C GLN A 115 8.62 -9.34 -6.38
N GLU A 116 7.53 -10.08 -6.16
CA GLU A 116 6.18 -9.76 -6.62
C GLU A 116 5.29 -9.37 -5.43
N GLY A 117 4.30 -8.50 -5.65
CA GLY A 117 3.37 -8.03 -4.62
C GLY A 117 1.97 -8.58 -4.86
N VAL A 118 1.41 -9.31 -3.89
CA VAL A 118 0.03 -9.81 -3.93
C VAL A 118 -0.86 -8.89 -3.10
N GLU A 119 -1.94 -8.37 -3.71
CA GLU A 119 -2.92 -7.56 -3.00
C GLU A 119 -3.69 -8.41 -1.99
N ARG A 120 -3.78 -7.95 -0.75
CA ARG A 120 -4.60 -8.53 0.30
C ARG A 120 -5.58 -7.49 0.84
N GLU A 121 -6.78 -7.93 1.15
CA GLU A 121 -7.78 -7.12 1.88
C GLU A 121 -8.36 -7.93 3.03
N VAL A 122 -8.61 -7.26 4.15
CA VAL A 122 -9.36 -7.78 5.28
C VAL A 122 -10.39 -6.74 5.69
N SER A 123 -11.66 -7.15 5.73
CA SER A 123 -12.79 -6.24 5.92
C SER A 123 -13.69 -6.67 7.06
N VAL A 124 -14.26 -5.68 7.76
CA VAL A 124 -15.42 -5.84 8.64
C VAL A 124 -16.51 -4.91 8.15
N MET A 125 -17.70 -5.45 7.96
CA MET A 125 -18.85 -4.75 7.38
C MET A 125 -19.96 -4.59 8.41
N GLY A 126 -20.68 -3.48 8.36
CA GLY A 126 -21.86 -3.22 9.17
C GLY A 126 -21.60 -3.13 10.67
N LEU A 127 -20.41 -2.68 11.07
CA LEU A 127 -20.05 -2.55 12.47
C LEU A 127 -20.84 -1.38 13.10
N SER A 128 -21.70 -1.68 14.07
CA SER A 128 -22.46 -0.65 14.77
C SER A 128 -21.55 0.23 15.63
N LEU A 129 -21.67 1.56 15.47
CA LEU A 129 -20.90 2.51 16.27
C LEU A 129 -21.19 2.35 17.77
N ARG A 130 -22.44 2.08 18.14
CA ARG A 130 -22.83 1.80 19.53
C ARG A 130 -22.06 0.63 20.14
N ASN A 131 -21.84 -0.44 19.38
CA ASN A 131 -21.07 -1.59 19.87
C ASN A 131 -19.60 -1.22 20.05
N LEU A 132 -19.06 -0.42 19.14
CA LEU A 132 -17.67 0.03 19.17
C LEU A 132 -17.38 1.00 20.32
N LEU A 133 -18.37 1.83 20.70
CA LEU A 133 -18.32 2.68 21.90
C LEU A 133 -18.32 1.88 23.21
N ALA A 134 -18.92 0.69 23.20
CA ALA A 134 -18.95 -0.16 24.39
C ALA A 134 -17.64 -0.93 24.57
N HIS A 135 -17.10 -1.50 23.50
CA HIS A 135 -15.85 -2.27 23.53
C HIS A 135 -15.09 -2.17 22.20
N PRO A 136 -13.75 -2.08 22.23
CA PRO A 136 -12.94 -2.19 21.03
C PRO A 136 -13.19 -3.50 20.29
N TRP A 137 -13.14 -3.44 18.96
CA TRP A 137 -13.31 -4.59 18.09
C TRP A 137 -11.97 -4.99 17.46
N ARG A 138 -11.51 -6.21 17.73
CA ARG A 138 -10.25 -6.74 17.19
C ARG A 138 -10.52 -7.70 16.04
N VAL A 139 -9.79 -7.51 14.94
CA VAL A 139 -9.87 -8.35 13.74
C VAL A 139 -8.50 -8.95 13.47
N THR A 140 -8.44 -10.27 13.38
CA THR A 140 -7.19 -10.98 13.07
C THR A 140 -6.92 -10.98 11.57
N ILE A 141 -5.67 -10.80 11.19
CA ILE A 141 -5.15 -10.94 9.83
C ILE A 141 -4.23 -12.17 9.83
N GLU A 142 -4.58 -13.21 9.05
CA GLU A 142 -3.77 -14.43 8.92
C GLU A 142 -3.69 -14.88 7.46
N PHE A 143 -2.46 -14.96 6.95
CA PHE A 143 -2.16 -15.55 5.66
C PHE A 143 -1.07 -16.63 5.84
N PRO A 144 -1.34 -17.91 5.55
CA PRO A 144 -0.35 -18.96 5.70
C PRO A 144 0.76 -18.83 4.65
N ALA A 145 1.93 -19.38 4.96
CA ALA A 145 3.00 -19.53 3.98
C ALA A 145 2.51 -20.40 2.81
N SER A 146 2.94 -20.06 1.59
CA SER A 146 2.55 -20.80 0.40
C SER A 146 3.70 -20.94 -0.59
N ARG A 147 3.66 -22.04 -1.36
CA ARG A 147 4.61 -22.33 -2.43
C ARG A 147 3.85 -22.86 -3.65
N THR A 148 3.97 -22.19 -4.78
CA THR A 148 3.41 -22.66 -6.05
C THR A 148 4.51 -22.90 -7.08
N VAL A 149 4.26 -23.86 -7.96
CA VAL A 149 5.18 -24.26 -9.03
C VAL A 149 4.41 -24.25 -10.34
N GLU A 150 4.89 -23.49 -11.32
CA GLU A 150 4.30 -23.35 -12.64
C GLU A 150 5.27 -23.78 -13.73
N TYR A 151 4.73 -24.45 -14.76
CA TYR A 151 5.46 -24.93 -15.93
C TYR A 151 4.91 -24.21 -17.18
N PRO A 152 5.60 -23.18 -17.71
CA PRO A 152 5.12 -22.41 -18.85
C PRO A 152 5.08 -23.27 -20.12
N ALA A 153 3.96 -23.24 -20.84
CA ALA A 153 3.74 -24.05 -22.04
C ALA A 153 4.76 -23.83 -23.17
N ASN A 154 5.37 -22.63 -23.23
CA ASN A 154 6.29 -22.22 -24.31
C ASN A 154 7.78 -22.29 -23.91
N ALA A 155 8.10 -22.76 -22.71
CA ALA A 155 9.48 -22.90 -22.25
C ALA A 155 9.69 -24.34 -21.79
N ALA A 156 10.18 -25.19 -22.70
CA ALA A 156 10.28 -26.66 -22.55
C ALA A 156 11.19 -27.16 -21.40
N ALA A 157 11.54 -26.30 -20.46
CA ALA A 157 12.54 -26.55 -19.44
C ALA A 157 12.47 -25.60 -18.22
N THR A 158 11.58 -24.60 -18.20
CA THR A 158 11.62 -23.57 -17.16
C THR A 158 10.60 -23.85 -16.05
N GLU A 159 11.04 -23.95 -14.80
CA GLU A 159 10.15 -24.00 -13.63
C GLU A 159 10.07 -22.60 -13.00
N ILE A 160 8.86 -22.07 -12.83
CA ILE A 160 8.61 -20.84 -12.07
C ILE A 160 8.12 -21.24 -10.69
N ILE A 161 8.89 -20.90 -9.66
CA ILE A 161 8.54 -21.14 -8.27
C ILE A 161 8.18 -19.81 -7.61
N ARG A 162 7.01 -19.74 -6.98
CA ARG A 162 6.62 -18.60 -6.13
C ARG A 162 6.50 -19.03 -4.69
N GLU A 163 7.15 -18.29 -3.80
CA GLU A 163 7.16 -18.56 -2.36
C GLU A 163 6.78 -17.32 -1.58
N GLN A 164 5.77 -17.47 -0.74
CA GLN A 164 5.24 -16.42 0.11
C GLN A 164 5.34 -16.87 1.56
N GLN A 165 5.83 -15.99 2.44
CA GLN A 165 5.93 -16.28 3.86
C GLN A 165 4.57 -16.21 4.54
N ALA A 166 4.47 -16.76 5.75
CA ALA A 166 3.31 -16.52 6.57
C ALA A 166 3.30 -15.05 7.03
N LEU A 167 2.12 -14.46 7.08
CA LEU A 167 1.92 -13.09 7.54
C LEU A 167 0.78 -13.07 8.54
N SER A 168 1.05 -12.54 9.73
CA SER A 168 0.10 -12.47 10.83
C SER A 168 0.06 -11.06 11.41
N GLY A 169 -1.13 -10.61 11.76
CA GLY A 169 -1.34 -9.33 12.40
C GLY A 169 -2.75 -9.17 12.90
N ALA A 170 -3.10 -7.96 13.29
CA ALA A 170 -4.45 -7.60 13.62
C ALA A 170 -4.69 -6.12 13.37
N PHE A 171 -5.96 -5.74 13.29
CA PHE A 171 -6.34 -4.36 13.48
C PHE A 171 -7.41 -4.23 14.56
N ILE A 172 -7.28 -3.20 15.38
CA ILE A 172 -8.16 -2.89 16.51
C ILE A 172 -8.91 -1.62 16.14
N LEU A 173 -10.24 -1.71 16.16
CA LEU A 173 -11.15 -0.60 15.97
C LEU A 173 -11.65 -0.16 17.35
N ALA A 174 -11.65 1.14 17.61
CA ALA A 174 -12.25 1.72 18.80
C ALA A 174 -13.01 2.99 18.44
N ALA A 175 -13.96 3.36 19.28
CA ALA A 175 -14.69 4.61 19.17
C ALA A 175 -14.81 5.25 20.56
N GLU A 176 -14.69 6.56 20.60
CA GLU A 176 -15.01 7.36 21.77
C GLU A 176 -15.95 8.51 21.37
N GLN A 177 -16.85 8.88 22.27
CA GLN A 177 -17.68 10.06 22.09
C GLN A 177 -16.90 11.28 22.58
N VAL A 178 -16.75 12.28 21.72
CA VAL A 178 -15.99 13.50 22.02
C VAL A 178 -16.91 14.72 22.17
N ASP A 179 -18.09 14.70 21.54
CA ASP A 179 -19.16 15.69 21.74
C ASP A 179 -20.55 15.07 21.45
N THR A 180 -21.58 15.90 21.49
CA THR A 180 -22.94 15.58 21.07
C THR A 180 -22.92 15.18 19.59
N ASP A 181 -23.31 13.94 19.30
CA ASP A 181 -23.33 13.38 17.95
C ASP A 181 -21.98 13.43 17.21
N LEU A 182 -20.87 13.53 17.94
CA LEU A 182 -19.51 13.52 17.38
C LEU A 182 -18.64 12.46 18.08
N PHE A 183 -18.01 11.63 17.27
CA PHE A 183 -17.24 10.48 17.75
C PHE A 183 -15.87 10.44 17.08
N LYS A 184 -14.84 10.09 17.86
CA LYS A 184 -13.52 9.77 17.33
C LYS A 184 -13.42 8.27 17.12
N LEU A 185 -13.01 7.87 15.92
CA LEU A 185 -12.69 6.50 15.57
C LEU A 185 -11.18 6.34 15.59
N SER A 186 -10.71 5.25 16.18
CA SER A 186 -9.29 4.87 16.21
C SER A 186 -9.11 3.49 15.57
N ILE A 187 -8.13 3.38 14.68
CA ILE A 187 -7.77 2.14 13.98
C ILE A 187 -6.27 1.93 14.17
N GLU A 188 -5.92 0.89 14.92
CA GLU A 188 -4.53 0.49 15.12
C GLU A 188 -4.28 -0.82 14.37
N ILE A 189 -3.34 -0.82 13.44
CA ILE A 189 -2.90 -2.02 12.70
C ILE A 189 -1.54 -2.44 13.26
N GLU A 190 -1.40 -3.71 13.59
CA GLU A 190 -0.15 -4.28 14.13
C GLU A 190 0.28 -5.53 13.36
N ASN A 191 1.60 -5.69 13.20
CA ASN A 191 2.19 -6.91 12.65
C ASN A 191 2.72 -7.80 13.79
N THR A 192 2.07 -8.95 13.94
CA THR A 192 2.33 -9.94 14.99
C THR A 192 2.98 -11.20 14.43
N THR A 193 3.58 -11.14 13.25
CA THR A 193 4.31 -12.26 12.64
C THR A 193 5.48 -12.65 13.55
N LEU A 194 5.51 -13.93 13.95
CA LEU A 194 6.50 -14.50 14.86
C LEU A 194 7.74 -15.04 14.12
N GLU A 195 8.78 -15.35 14.88
CA GLU A 195 9.99 -16.08 14.42
C GLU A 195 10.79 -15.32 13.34
N THR A 196 10.90 -14.00 13.49
CA THR A 196 11.63 -13.15 12.53
C THR A 196 13.09 -12.90 12.95
N GLY A 197 13.44 -13.33 14.16
CA GLY A 197 14.72 -13.06 14.86
C GLY A 197 16.00 -13.51 14.14
N SER A 198 15.96 -14.53 13.27
CA SER A 198 17.15 -15.00 12.53
C SER A 198 17.47 -14.15 11.28
N VAL A 199 16.52 -13.31 10.84
CA VAL A 199 16.55 -12.53 9.59
C VAL A 199 16.93 -11.06 9.82
N THR A 200 17.20 -10.71 11.08
CA THR A 200 17.23 -9.35 11.67
C THR A 200 18.19 -8.33 11.07
N SER A 201 19.05 -8.69 10.11
CA SER A 201 20.00 -7.76 9.47
C SER A 201 19.67 -7.40 8.01
N ARG A 202 18.64 -8.02 7.41
CA ARG A 202 18.34 -7.91 5.97
C ARG A 202 16.94 -7.35 5.73
N ARG A 203 16.85 -6.04 5.45
CA ARG A 203 15.58 -5.33 5.17
C ARG A 203 14.80 -5.95 4.00
N ASP A 204 15.47 -6.48 3.00
CA ASP A 204 14.86 -7.12 1.83
C ASP A 204 14.10 -8.40 2.16
N ILE A 205 14.52 -9.12 3.19
CA ILE A 205 13.89 -10.39 3.59
C ILE A 205 12.74 -10.14 4.56
N VAL A 206 12.91 -9.24 5.54
CA VAL A 206 11.83 -8.93 6.49
C VAL A 206 10.60 -8.35 5.80
N LEU A 207 10.76 -7.65 4.67
CA LEU A 207 9.63 -7.15 3.88
C LEU A 207 8.68 -8.25 3.37
N LEU A 208 9.14 -9.51 3.28
CA LEU A 208 8.28 -10.66 2.94
C LEU A 208 7.35 -11.06 4.10
N GLN A 209 7.64 -10.59 5.31
CA GLN A 209 6.86 -10.77 6.53
C GLN A 209 6.26 -9.44 7.02
N SER A 210 6.29 -8.39 6.19
CA SER A 210 5.72 -7.07 6.49
C SER A 210 4.43 -6.84 5.72
N PHE A 211 3.52 -6.05 6.30
CA PHE A 211 2.48 -5.40 5.50
C PHE A 211 3.12 -4.26 4.71
N VAL A 212 2.97 -4.23 3.38
CA VAL A 212 3.57 -3.22 2.51
C VAL A 212 2.48 -2.34 1.89
N SER A 213 2.70 -1.03 1.78
CA SER A 213 1.68 -0.09 1.27
C SER A 213 0.35 -0.16 2.04
N THR A 214 0.44 -0.37 3.36
CA THR A 214 -0.73 -0.54 4.23
C THR A 214 -1.57 0.73 4.24
N HIS A 215 -2.87 0.58 4.02
CA HIS A 215 -3.84 1.67 4.08
C HIS A 215 -5.22 1.17 4.51
N THR A 216 -6.05 2.09 4.97
CA THR A 216 -7.40 1.77 5.49
C THR A 216 -8.45 2.54 4.72
N ILE A 217 -9.46 1.85 4.22
CA ILE A 217 -10.68 2.44 3.67
C ILE A 217 -11.77 2.35 4.74
N LEU A 218 -12.35 3.48 5.10
CA LEU A 218 -13.47 3.59 6.02
C LEU A 218 -14.69 4.10 5.29
N GLN A 219 -15.83 3.45 5.47
CA GLN A 219 -17.12 3.94 5.00
C GLN A 219 -18.10 4.00 6.15
N VAL A 220 -18.93 5.04 6.14
CA VAL A 220 -19.98 5.25 7.13
C VAL A 220 -21.35 5.27 6.45
N ARG A 221 -22.33 4.65 7.09
CA ARG A 221 -23.75 4.77 6.74
C ARG A 221 -24.45 5.54 7.84
N GLN A 222 -25.37 6.43 7.46
CA GLN A 222 -26.15 7.28 8.37
C GLN A 222 -25.28 8.16 9.29
N GLY A 223 -24.09 8.55 8.81
CA GLY A 223 -23.19 9.51 9.43
C GLY A 223 -22.28 10.12 8.37
N SER A 224 -21.43 11.06 8.79
CA SER A 224 -20.49 11.76 7.91
C SER A 224 -19.13 11.91 8.58
N PHE A 225 -18.05 11.69 7.85
CA PHE A 225 -16.70 11.98 8.32
C PHE A 225 -16.43 13.49 8.32
N ILE A 226 -15.61 13.96 9.25
CA ILE A 226 -15.07 15.33 9.24
C ILE A 226 -13.76 15.34 8.45
N SER A 227 -13.54 16.36 7.61
CA SER A 227 -12.22 16.61 7.02
C SER A 227 -11.21 16.95 8.11
N LEU A 228 -10.04 16.31 8.08
CA LEU A 228 -8.93 16.68 8.98
C LEU A 228 -8.06 17.81 8.42
N LEU A 229 -8.21 18.12 7.13
CA LEU A 229 -7.45 19.17 6.43
C LEU A 229 -8.17 20.52 6.50
N GLU A 230 -9.47 20.51 6.21
CA GLU A 230 -10.35 21.68 6.23
C GLU A 230 -11.53 21.45 7.19
N PRO A 231 -11.28 21.30 8.50
CA PRO A 231 -12.32 21.09 9.49
C PRO A 231 -13.19 22.33 9.72
N PRO A 232 -14.52 22.17 9.94
CA PRO A 232 -15.38 23.24 10.44
C PRO A 232 -14.85 23.81 11.76
N GLU A 233 -15.05 25.12 11.99
CA GLU A 233 -14.50 25.85 13.16
C GLU A 233 -14.88 25.18 14.50
N GLU A 234 -16.12 24.70 14.62
CA GLU A 234 -16.68 24.10 15.84
C GLU A 234 -15.92 22.84 16.29
N VAL A 235 -15.29 22.11 15.34
CA VAL A 235 -14.65 20.82 15.60
C VAL A 235 -13.13 20.84 15.45
N GLN A 236 -12.53 22.01 15.20
CA GLN A 236 -11.09 22.17 15.01
C GLN A 236 -10.27 21.65 16.18
N THR A 237 -10.75 21.84 17.41
CA THR A 237 -10.05 21.36 18.62
C THR A 237 -9.95 19.84 18.63
N PHE A 238 -11.05 19.14 18.33
CA PHE A 238 -11.07 17.68 18.28
C PHE A 238 -10.20 17.11 17.15
N VAL A 239 -10.16 17.80 15.99
CA VAL A 239 -9.28 17.41 14.88
C VAL A 239 -7.81 17.54 15.25
N ARG A 240 -7.42 18.60 15.98
CA ARG A 240 -6.03 18.78 16.46
C ARG A 240 -5.60 17.72 17.48
N GLU A 241 -6.55 17.12 18.19
CA GLU A 241 -6.30 16.03 19.14
C GLU A 241 -6.18 14.67 18.46
N CYS A 242 -6.62 14.53 17.20
CA CYS A 242 -6.48 13.30 16.44
C CYS A 242 -4.99 12.99 16.17
N GLN A 243 -4.56 11.80 16.54
CA GLN A 243 -3.21 11.32 16.32
C GLN A 243 -3.18 10.35 15.16
N ASN A 244 -2.46 10.72 14.10
CA ASN A 244 -2.25 9.88 12.94
C ASN A 244 -0.76 9.58 12.81
N ILE A 245 -0.39 8.30 12.89
CA ILE A 245 1.00 7.85 12.88
C ILE A 245 1.28 7.14 11.57
N ARG A 246 2.09 7.79 10.71
CA ARG A 246 2.52 7.30 9.38
C ARG A 246 1.36 7.08 8.41
N THR A 247 0.27 7.82 8.62
CA THR A 247 -0.91 7.80 7.76
C THR A 247 -1.59 9.15 7.75
N TRP A 248 -2.33 9.45 6.69
CA TRP A 248 -3.03 10.69 6.44
C TRP A 248 -4.47 10.36 5.99
N PRO A 249 -5.46 10.50 6.88
CA PRO A 249 -6.86 10.30 6.55
C PRO A 249 -7.40 11.46 5.73
N VAL A 250 -7.97 11.15 4.58
CA VAL A 250 -8.59 12.11 3.66
C VAL A 250 -9.96 11.64 3.21
N LEU A 251 -10.87 12.58 2.96
CA LEU A 251 -12.16 12.30 2.35
C LEU A 251 -11.96 11.81 0.92
N VAL A 252 -12.73 10.81 0.51
CA VAL A 252 -12.67 10.26 -0.86
C VAL A 252 -14.08 10.12 -1.39
N GLY A 253 -14.29 10.55 -2.64
CA GLY A 253 -15.63 10.63 -3.23
C GLY A 253 -15.70 11.76 -4.24
N ASN A 254 -16.92 12.08 -4.64
CA ASN A 254 -17.17 13.38 -5.27
C ASN A 254 -17.07 14.49 -4.21
N GLU A 255 -16.64 15.69 -4.61
CA GLU A 255 -16.57 16.83 -3.70
C GLU A 255 -17.92 17.04 -2.97
N GLY A 256 -17.85 17.14 -1.64
CA GLY A 256 -19.02 17.22 -0.75
C GLY A 256 -19.54 15.86 -0.23
N GLU A 257 -19.13 14.72 -0.79
CA GLU A 257 -19.44 13.41 -0.23
C GLU A 257 -18.58 13.10 0.99
N ARG A 258 -19.21 12.98 2.17
CA ARG A 258 -18.51 12.76 3.45
C ARG A 258 -18.68 11.36 4.01
N ASN A 259 -19.06 10.38 3.20
CA ASN A 259 -19.37 9.03 3.68
C ASN A 259 -18.20 8.04 3.59
N THR A 260 -17.07 8.43 2.98
CA THR A 260 -15.91 7.56 2.76
C THR A 260 -14.62 8.33 3.07
N MET A 261 -13.70 7.66 3.75
CA MET A 261 -12.38 8.15 4.10
C MET A 261 -11.31 7.12 3.74
N LEU A 262 -10.18 7.59 3.23
CA LEU A 262 -8.99 6.79 2.97
C LEU A 262 -7.87 7.26 3.89
N SER A 263 -7.39 6.37 4.75
CA SER A 263 -6.18 6.58 5.52
C SER A 263 -4.98 6.09 4.72
N SER A 264 -4.29 7.01 4.08
CA SER A 264 -3.20 6.73 3.15
C SER A 264 -1.83 6.82 3.82
N PRO A 265 -0.84 5.98 3.49
CA PRO A 265 0.54 6.10 3.95
C PRO A 265 1.35 7.16 3.17
N ILE A 266 0.71 7.91 2.28
CA ILE A 266 1.25 9.09 1.61
C ILE A 266 0.30 10.26 1.83
N ILE A 267 0.84 11.48 1.79
CA ILE A 267 0.06 12.70 2.00
C ILE A 267 -0.81 12.94 0.76
N LEU A 268 -2.11 13.04 0.98
CA LEU A 268 -3.10 13.38 -0.04
C LEU A 268 -3.90 14.60 0.43
N TYR A 269 -4.59 15.25 -0.50
CA TYR A 269 -5.66 16.20 -0.20
C TYR A 269 -7.01 15.48 -0.20
N ASP A 270 -8.03 16.12 0.36
CA ASP A 270 -9.40 15.64 0.26
C ASP A 270 -9.86 15.56 -1.20
N TYR A 271 -10.68 14.55 -1.48
CA TYR A 271 -11.19 14.22 -2.81
C TYR A 271 -10.08 14.05 -3.86
N PRO A 272 -9.04 13.22 -3.57
CA PRO A 272 -7.94 13.02 -4.49
C PRO A 272 -8.48 12.49 -5.83
N GLN A 273 -7.99 13.04 -6.93
CA GLN A 273 -8.37 12.65 -8.28
C GLN A 273 -7.19 11.99 -8.97
N ILE A 274 -7.44 10.88 -9.65
CA ILE A 274 -6.47 10.33 -10.61
C ILE A 274 -6.50 11.24 -11.84
N ALA A 275 -5.33 11.72 -12.28
CA ALA A 275 -5.24 12.60 -13.43
C ALA A 275 -5.84 11.93 -14.70
N PRO A 276 -6.79 12.59 -15.40
CA PRO A 276 -7.44 12.04 -16.60
C PRO A 276 -6.49 11.93 -17.81
N GLU A 277 -5.30 12.54 -17.72
CA GLU A 277 -4.26 12.48 -18.75
C GLU A 277 -3.40 11.22 -18.64
N SER A 278 -3.53 10.44 -17.56
CA SER A 278 -2.87 9.14 -17.43
C SER A 278 -3.55 8.11 -18.34
N PRO A 279 -2.88 7.55 -19.37
CA PRO A 279 -3.48 6.68 -20.38
C PRO A 279 -3.76 5.25 -19.85
N GLY A 280 -4.57 5.15 -18.80
CA GLY A 280 -4.85 3.95 -18.02
C GLY A 280 -4.21 4.01 -16.63
N PRO A 281 -4.36 2.97 -15.79
CA PRO A 281 -3.68 2.90 -14.51
C PRO A 281 -2.18 2.66 -14.75
N LEU A 282 -1.45 3.70 -15.15
CA LEU A 282 -0.08 3.88 -14.72
C LEU A 282 -0.21 4.22 -13.23
N PHE A 283 0.47 3.49 -12.39
CA PHE A 283 0.21 3.46 -10.96
C PHE A 283 0.81 4.68 -10.23
N ASP A 284 0.46 5.86 -10.72
CA ASP A 284 0.70 7.16 -10.14
C ASP A 284 -0.40 8.09 -10.67
N GLY A 285 -1.33 8.49 -9.81
CA GLY A 285 -2.43 9.37 -10.21
C GLY A 285 -2.03 10.86 -10.32
N SER A 286 -0.74 11.18 -10.16
CA SER A 286 -0.20 12.54 -10.05
C SER A 286 0.93 12.83 -11.06
N GLU A 287 1.47 14.05 -11.04
CA GLU A 287 2.45 14.64 -11.98
C GLU A 287 3.76 13.84 -12.25
N ILE A 288 3.91 12.65 -11.66
CA ILE A 288 5.09 11.77 -11.75
C ILE A 288 5.06 10.84 -12.98
N ASP A 289 3.98 10.85 -13.77
CA ASP A 289 3.84 9.99 -14.97
C ASP A 289 4.91 10.23 -16.06
N GLU A 290 5.36 11.48 -16.26
CA GLU A 290 6.32 11.78 -17.32
C GLU A 290 7.75 11.35 -16.96
N ILE A 291 8.22 11.68 -15.76
CA ILE A 291 9.59 11.37 -15.33
C ILE A 291 9.82 9.86 -15.25
N LEU A 292 8.82 9.12 -14.79
CA LEU A 292 8.85 7.67 -14.73
C LEU A 292 8.88 7.08 -16.16
N SER A 293 8.02 7.57 -17.05
CA SER A 293 8.00 7.17 -18.46
C SER A 293 9.33 7.47 -19.18
N LEU A 294 9.91 8.66 -19.00
CA LEU A 294 11.23 9.02 -19.54
C LEU A 294 12.31 8.07 -19.04
N ARG A 295 12.34 7.79 -17.73
CA ARG A 295 13.33 6.87 -17.16
C ARG A 295 13.21 5.47 -17.73
N ILE A 296 11.98 4.96 -17.90
CA ILE A 296 11.73 3.66 -18.53
C ILE A 296 12.23 3.63 -19.98
N LEU A 297 12.00 4.69 -20.75
CA LEU A 297 12.50 4.79 -22.12
C LEU A 297 14.03 4.84 -22.20
N THR A 298 14.71 5.37 -21.18
CA THR A 298 16.17 5.38 -21.08
C THR A 298 16.81 4.09 -20.55
N LEU A 299 16.00 3.08 -20.22
CA LEU A 299 16.53 1.79 -19.76
C LEU A 299 17.26 1.05 -20.89
N THR A 300 18.32 0.32 -20.53
CA THR A 300 19.03 -0.56 -21.45
C THR A 300 18.16 -1.76 -21.86
N ASP A 301 18.53 -2.44 -22.95
CA ASP A 301 17.79 -3.62 -23.40
C ASP A 301 17.77 -4.74 -22.34
N GLU A 302 18.88 -4.93 -21.61
CA GLU A 302 18.96 -5.87 -20.49
C GLU A 302 17.99 -5.49 -19.36
N GLU A 303 17.93 -4.19 -19.02
CA GLU A 303 17.03 -3.67 -17.99
C GLU A 303 15.56 -3.83 -18.39
N LYS A 304 15.24 -3.63 -19.67
CA LYS A 304 13.89 -3.87 -20.21
C LYS A 304 13.53 -5.35 -20.19
N VAL A 305 14.45 -6.25 -20.50
CA VAL A 305 14.23 -7.71 -20.39
C VAL A 305 13.93 -8.11 -18.95
N GLN A 306 14.62 -7.51 -17.96
CA GLN A 306 14.33 -7.74 -16.54
C GLN A 306 12.94 -7.23 -16.14
N MET A 307 12.52 -6.03 -16.59
CA MET A 307 11.17 -5.51 -16.34
C MET A 307 10.07 -6.38 -16.96
N ARG A 308 10.32 -7.06 -18.08
CA ARG A 308 9.33 -7.99 -18.68
C ARG A 308 9.12 -9.27 -17.85
N GLN A 309 9.90 -9.52 -16.80
CA GLN A 309 9.78 -10.71 -15.96
C GLN A 309 8.70 -10.60 -14.86
N ASP A 310 8.35 -9.39 -14.44
CA ASP A 310 7.22 -9.12 -13.54
C ASP A 310 6.02 -8.70 -14.40
N GLU A 311 4.87 -9.33 -14.19
CA GLU A 311 3.69 -9.08 -15.01
C GLU A 311 3.26 -7.60 -14.97
N ARG A 312 3.34 -6.95 -13.81
CA ARG A 312 2.91 -5.56 -13.65
C ARG A 312 3.93 -4.59 -14.24
N THR A 313 5.24 -4.80 -14.03
CA THR A 313 6.23 -3.94 -14.68
C THR A 313 6.34 -4.18 -16.19
N ARG A 314 5.99 -5.38 -16.67
CA ARG A 314 5.84 -5.69 -18.09
C ARG A 314 4.72 -4.87 -18.71
N GLU A 315 3.54 -4.86 -18.09
CA GLU A 315 2.41 -4.04 -18.54
C GLU A 315 2.77 -2.55 -18.60
N ILE A 316 3.48 -2.04 -17.58
CA ILE A 316 3.96 -0.65 -17.56
C ILE A 316 4.93 -0.40 -18.72
N LEU A 317 5.95 -1.25 -18.89
CA LEU A 317 6.94 -1.10 -19.97
C LEU A 317 6.28 -1.13 -21.35
N GLU A 318 5.40 -2.11 -21.60
CA GLU A 318 4.70 -2.26 -22.88
C GLU A 318 3.81 -1.05 -23.18
N ARG A 319 3.14 -0.49 -22.16
CA ARG A 319 2.36 0.75 -22.31
C ARG A 319 3.26 1.95 -22.60
N THR A 320 4.36 2.12 -21.86
CA THR A 320 5.31 3.22 -22.07
C THR A 320 5.94 3.16 -23.46
N GLU A 321 6.30 1.97 -23.96
CA GLU A 321 6.83 1.77 -25.32
C GLU A 321 5.77 2.01 -26.41
N ALA A 322 4.47 1.89 -26.08
CA ALA A 322 3.36 2.13 -26.98
C ALA A 322 2.83 3.59 -26.98
N LEU A 323 3.34 4.47 -26.10
CA LEU A 323 2.91 5.87 -26.04
C LEU A 323 3.25 6.61 -27.34
N THR A 324 2.24 7.28 -27.93
CA THR A 324 2.50 8.19 -29.04
C THR A 324 3.11 9.51 -28.54
N PRO A 325 3.83 10.28 -29.37
CA PRO A 325 4.35 11.59 -28.99
C PRO A 325 3.27 12.55 -28.47
N GLU A 326 2.05 12.47 -29.01
CA GLU A 326 0.90 13.28 -28.60
C GLU A 326 0.35 12.88 -27.23
N GLN A 327 0.35 11.58 -26.91
CA GLN A 327 0.01 11.06 -25.58
C GLN A 327 1.10 11.41 -24.57
N PHE A 328 2.36 11.37 -25.00
CA PHE A 328 3.49 11.77 -24.19
C PHE A 328 3.43 13.25 -23.80
N MET A 329 3.06 14.13 -24.73
CA MET A 329 2.90 15.57 -24.45
C MET A 329 1.78 15.90 -23.45
N LYS A 330 0.78 15.02 -23.31
CA LYS A 330 -0.31 15.14 -22.34
C LYS A 330 0.12 14.79 -20.90
N LEU A 331 1.19 14.02 -20.75
CA LEU A 331 1.76 13.66 -19.45
C LEU A 331 2.51 14.81 -18.77
N HIS A 332 2.84 15.89 -19.49
CA HIS A 332 3.61 17.04 -18.97
C HIS A 332 2.95 17.81 -17.82
N GLY A 333 1.71 17.47 -17.44
CA GLY A 333 0.91 18.24 -16.51
C GLY A 333 0.47 19.57 -17.14
N THR A 334 -0.83 19.77 -17.33
CA THR A 334 -1.34 21.12 -17.62
C THR A 334 -1.28 21.94 -16.33
N ILE A 335 -0.49 23.01 -16.30
CA ILE A 335 -0.56 24.02 -15.23
C ILE A 335 -2.02 24.48 -15.14
N ARG A 336 -2.74 24.06 -14.11
CA ARG A 336 -4.07 24.59 -13.82
C ARG A 336 -3.90 25.96 -13.17
N GLU A 337 -4.68 26.92 -13.66
CA GLU A 337 -4.59 28.35 -13.37
C GLU A 337 -4.19 28.66 -11.92
N LEU A 338 -3.10 29.42 -11.76
CA LEU A 338 -2.80 30.12 -10.53
C LEU A 338 -3.98 31.04 -10.21
N ARG A 339 -4.83 30.67 -9.25
CA ARG A 339 -5.82 31.62 -8.72
C ARG A 339 -5.05 32.79 -8.10
N PRO A 340 -5.24 34.02 -8.58
CA PRO A 340 -4.67 35.17 -7.90
C PRO A 340 -5.28 35.24 -6.50
N ILE A 341 -4.42 35.39 -5.50
CA ILE A 341 -4.85 35.80 -4.16
C ILE A 341 -5.50 37.17 -4.34
N THR A 342 -6.83 37.25 -4.22
CA THR A 342 -7.51 38.53 -4.16
C THR A 342 -6.99 39.27 -2.93
N GLU A 343 -6.28 40.39 -3.16
CA GLU A 343 -5.90 41.35 -2.13
C GLU A 343 -7.18 41.83 -1.42
N GLY A 344 -7.45 41.27 -0.25
CA GLY A 344 -8.65 41.60 0.53
C GLY A 344 -8.62 41.22 2.01
N GLU A 345 -7.53 40.67 2.54
CA GLU A 345 -7.40 40.34 3.98
C GLU A 345 -6.01 40.72 4.53
N ILE A 346 -5.55 41.91 4.18
CA ILE A 346 -4.64 42.66 5.05
C ILE A 346 -5.39 43.93 5.47
N GLU A 347 -6.23 43.78 6.49
CA GLU A 347 -6.43 44.81 7.52
C GLU A 347 -6.77 44.15 8.86
#